data_AF-A0AAW9LB59-F1
#
_entry.id   AF-A0AAW9LB59-F1
#
_cell.length_a   1.000
_cell.length_b   1.000
_cell.length_c   1.000
_cell.angle_alpha   90.00
_cell.angle_beta   90.00
_cell.angle_gamma   90.00
#
_symmetry.space_group_name_H-M   'P 1'
#
loop_
_entity.id
_entity.type
_entity.pdbx_description
1 polymer ?
#
loop_
_entity_poly.entity_id
_entity_poly.type
_entity_poly.pdbx_seq_one_letter_code
_entity_poly.pdbx_strand_id
1 'polypeptide(L)'
;MTDDDGVERRTVLKAGGAAAALGIGGGGFMESLTQRDDVASKGTPGVESFVGQDEVVQTICAPNCRGKCPLDVYKRDGRIKKIQPHVPADERYKRGCVLGLSHTQRIYDPTRLKYPMKRTDWSLDEPNPDGRGFDAEFERISWDDALSLLASKMKTTKEQHGA
;
A
#
# COMPACT_ATOMS: atom_id res chain seq x y z
N MET A 1 -11.60 8.27 3.50
CA MET A 1 -11.73 7.59 4.80
C MET A 1 -13.16 7.82 5.21
N THR A 2 -14.07 7.03 4.65
CA THR A 2 -15.48 7.05 5.01
C THR A 2 -15.60 6.23 6.29
N ASP A 3 -16.08 6.87 7.35
CA ASP A 3 -16.29 6.32 8.69
C ASP A 3 -17.43 5.29 8.71
N ASP A 4 -17.29 4.17 7.98
CA ASP A 4 -18.33 3.13 7.88
C ASP A 4 -17.98 1.83 8.63
N ASP A 5 -16.94 1.85 9.47
CA ASP A 5 -16.54 0.70 10.29
C ASP A 5 -17.22 0.69 11.68
N GLY A 6 -18.19 1.57 11.93
CA GLY A 6 -18.95 1.62 13.19
C GLY A 6 -18.13 1.97 14.44
N VAL A 7 -16.91 2.49 14.27
CA VAL A 7 -16.04 2.89 15.38
C VAL A 7 -16.06 4.41 15.58
N GLU A 8 -16.75 4.85 16.62
CA GLU A 8 -16.76 6.27 16.99
C GLU A 8 -15.44 6.68 17.68
N ARG A 9 -15.03 7.94 17.46
CA ARG A 9 -13.87 8.56 18.14
C ARG A 9 -13.93 8.39 19.67
N ARG A 10 -15.13 8.46 20.24
CA ARG A 10 -15.40 8.28 21.67
C ARG A 10 -15.06 6.86 22.16
N THR A 11 -15.29 5.83 21.34
CA THR A 11 -14.98 4.44 21.67
C THR A 11 -13.47 4.23 21.68
N VAL A 12 -12.74 4.80 20.72
CA VAL A 12 -11.27 4.77 20.68
C VAL A 12 -10.67 5.54 21.86
N LEU A 13 -11.20 6.73 22.18
CA LEU A 13 -10.72 7.54 23.31
C LEU A 13 -11.01 6.90 24.67
N LYS A 14 -12.11 6.14 24.82
CA LYS A 14 -12.36 5.36 26.04
C LYS A 14 -11.35 4.22 26.18
N ALA A 15 -11.05 3.51 25.09
CA ALA A 15 -10.05 2.45 25.08
C ALA A 15 -8.64 3.01 25.36
N GLY A 16 -8.26 4.15 24.76
CA GLY A 16 -6.97 4.80 24.98
C GLY A 16 -6.86 5.56 26.32
N GLY A 17 -7.95 6.15 26.81
CA GLY A 17 -8.02 6.87 28.09
C GLY A 17 -7.86 5.96 29.30
N ALA A 18 -8.34 4.72 29.22
CA ALA A 18 -8.06 3.69 30.21
C ALA A 18 -6.55 3.37 30.33
N ALA A 19 -5.79 3.49 29.24
CA ALA A 19 -4.34 3.27 29.24
C ALA A 19 -3.52 4.44 29.81
N ALA A 20 -4.07 5.67 29.81
CA ALA A 20 -3.37 6.88 30.26
C ALA A 20 -3.57 7.21 31.75
N ALA A 21 -4.60 6.66 32.41
CA ALA A 21 -4.96 7.00 33.79
C ALA A 21 -4.09 6.33 34.88
N LEU A 22 -3.11 5.49 34.52
CA LEU A 22 -2.29 4.71 35.48
C LEU A 22 -0.80 5.10 35.47
N GLY A 23 -0.47 6.34 35.10
CA GLY A 23 0.91 6.82 35.20
C GLY A 23 1.40 6.85 36.66
N ILE A 24 2.29 5.90 37.02
CA ILE A 24 3.53 6.06 37.81
C ILE A 24 4.32 4.74 37.73
N GLY A 25 5.61 4.82 37.34
CA GLY A 25 6.65 3.87 37.76
C GLY A 25 6.77 2.56 36.97
N GLY A 26 7.91 2.39 36.28
CA GLY A 26 8.25 1.17 35.55
C GLY A 26 8.23 -0.09 36.44
N GLY A 27 7.54 -1.13 35.96
CA GLY A 27 7.54 -2.46 36.56
C GLY A 27 6.20 -3.20 36.46
N GLY A 28 5.07 -2.49 36.60
CA GLY A 28 3.72 -3.11 36.67
C GLY A 28 2.89 -3.11 35.38
N PHE A 29 3.43 -2.62 34.25
CA PHE A 29 2.66 -2.38 33.03
C PHE A 29 2.09 -3.65 32.37
N MET A 30 2.64 -4.84 32.66
CA MET A 30 2.12 -6.09 32.11
C MET A 30 0.99 -6.72 32.93
N GLU A 31 0.96 -6.54 34.27
CA GLU A 31 -0.05 -7.19 35.12
C GLU A 31 -1.43 -6.50 35.01
N SER A 32 -1.45 -5.16 34.87
CA SER A 32 -2.69 -4.38 34.73
C SER A 32 -3.42 -4.62 33.40
N LEU A 33 -2.77 -5.21 32.40
CA LEU A 33 -3.42 -5.63 31.14
C LEU A 33 -4.21 -6.94 31.29
N THR A 34 -4.07 -7.64 32.43
CA THR A 34 -4.70 -8.95 32.67
C THR A 34 -5.85 -8.94 33.66
N GLN A 35 -6.05 -7.86 34.44
CA GLN A 35 -7.28 -7.67 35.23
C GLN A 35 -8.42 -7.20 34.32
N ARG A 36 -8.89 -8.17 33.54
CA ARG A 36 -10.12 -8.13 32.75
C ARG A 36 -11.30 -8.37 33.69
N ASP A 37 -11.87 -7.30 34.22
CA ASP A 37 -13.23 -7.36 34.74
C ASP A 37 -14.20 -6.91 33.64
N ASP A 38 -14.82 -7.91 33.01
CA ASP A 38 -16.18 -7.94 32.45
C ASP A 38 -16.66 -6.90 31.41
N VAL A 39 -15.77 -6.12 30.80
CA VAL A 39 -16.11 -5.34 29.58
C VAL A 39 -15.49 -5.92 28.29
N ALA A 40 -14.70 -6.99 28.41
CA ALA A 40 -14.02 -7.65 27.29
C ALA A 40 -14.85 -8.76 26.61
N SER A 41 -16.19 -8.74 26.69
CA SER A 41 -17.02 -9.81 26.11
C SER A 41 -17.51 -9.57 24.67
N LYS A 42 -17.26 -8.42 24.06
CA LYS A 42 -17.47 -8.25 22.61
C LYS A 42 -16.33 -7.42 22.06
N GLY A 43 -15.29 -8.09 21.58
CA GLY A 43 -14.26 -7.45 20.77
C GLY A 43 -14.97 -6.80 19.58
N THR A 44 -15.11 -5.48 19.60
CA THR A 44 -15.58 -4.74 18.43
C THR A 44 -14.46 -4.84 17.41
N PRO A 45 -14.64 -5.56 16.29
CA PRO A 45 -13.55 -5.84 15.35
C PRO A 45 -12.85 -4.57 14.86
N GLY A 46 -13.60 -3.47 14.79
CA GLY A 46 -13.07 -2.17 14.45
C GLY A 46 -12.00 -1.67 15.45
N VAL A 47 -12.20 -1.82 16.76
CA VAL A 47 -11.23 -1.32 17.77
C VAL A 47 -9.92 -2.10 17.69
N GLU A 48 -9.95 -3.43 17.55
CA GLU A 48 -8.75 -4.24 17.36
C GLU A 48 -8.00 -3.86 16.08
N SER A 49 -8.71 -3.53 14.99
CA SER A 49 -8.08 -3.00 13.77
C SER A 49 -7.38 -1.64 14.00
N PHE A 50 -7.81 -0.86 14.99
CA PHE A 50 -7.21 0.43 15.35
C PHE A 50 -6.04 0.30 16.34
N VAL A 51 -6.07 -0.63 17.30
CA VAL A 51 -5.06 -0.75 18.37
C VAL A 51 -4.18 -2.00 18.31
N GLY A 52 -4.41 -2.90 17.34
CA GLY A 52 -3.67 -4.16 17.20
C GLY A 52 -2.18 -4.00 16.91
N GLN A 53 -1.44 -5.11 16.94
CA GLN A 53 -0.03 -5.12 16.52
C GLN A 53 0.10 -5.04 15.01
N ASP A 54 1.13 -4.34 14.53
CA ASP A 54 1.46 -4.26 13.12
C ASP A 54 2.48 -5.33 12.74
N GLU A 55 2.24 -5.98 11.60
CA GLU A 55 3.29 -6.69 10.87
C GLU A 55 4.22 -5.64 10.22
N VAL A 56 5.53 -5.73 10.49
CA VAL A 56 6.51 -4.82 9.89
C VAL A 56 7.23 -5.52 8.75
N VAL A 57 7.09 -4.96 7.55
CA VAL A 57 7.80 -5.42 6.35
C VAL A 57 8.85 -4.40 5.97
N GLN A 58 10.10 -4.82 5.92
CA GLN A 58 11.19 -3.99 5.42
C GLN A 58 11.19 -4.01 3.88
N THR A 59 11.27 -2.82 3.27
CA THR A 59 11.30 -2.66 1.81
C THR A 59 12.15 -1.47 1.41
N ILE A 60 12.15 -1.15 0.12
CA ILE A 60 12.96 -0.10 -0.48
C ILE A 60 12.07 0.87 -1.25
N CYS A 61 12.30 2.17 -1.06
CA CYS A 61 11.69 3.23 -1.86
C CYS A 61 12.24 3.20 -3.29
N ALA A 62 11.43 2.77 -4.27
CA ALA A 62 11.86 2.60 -5.66
C ALA A 62 11.39 3.67 -6.66
N PRO A 63 10.18 4.27 -6.57
CA PRO A 63 9.75 5.23 -7.57
C PRO A 63 10.35 6.63 -7.28
N ASN A 64 10.75 7.33 -8.34
CA ASN A 64 11.10 8.77 -8.40
C ASN A 64 12.60 9.11 -8.32
N CYS A 65 13.27 8.95 -7.19
CA CYS A 65 14.60 9.57 -7.00
C CYS A 65 15.81 8.63 -7.18
N ARG A 66 15.58 7.35 -7.52
CA ARG A 66 16.60 6.28 -7.59
C ARG A 66 17.45 6.08 -6.32
N GLY A 67 17.13 6.77 -5.22
CA GLY A 67 17.87 6.74 -3.97
C GLY A 67 17.74 5.43 -3.18
N LYS A 68 16.73 4.60 -3.49
CA LYS A 68 16.53 3.29 -2.85
C LYS A 68 16.59 3.35 -1.32
N CYS A 69 15.96 4.37 -0.74
CA CYS A 69 15.92 4.55 0.71
C CYS A 69 15.29 3.32 1.39
N PRO A 70 15.88 2.78 2.46
CA PRO A 70 15.31 1.66 3.17
C PRO A 70 14.10 2.14 4.00
N LEU A 71 13.02 1.37 3.99
CA LEU A 71 11.74 1.71 4.63
C LEU A 71 11.23 0.55 5.48
N ASP A 72 10.62 0.88 6.62
CA ASP A 72 9.78 -0.03 7.39
C ASP A 72 8.31 0.28 7.09
N VAL A 73 7.57 -0.74 6.65
CA VAL A 73 6.14 -0.65 6.31
C VAL A 73 5.33 -1.41 7.34
N TYR A 74 4.50 -0.68 8.07
CA TYR A 74 3.63 -1.20 9.11
C TYR A 74 2.29 -1.57 8.48
N LYS A 75 1.97 -2.86 8.50
CA LYS A 75 0.78 -3.45 7.89
C LYS A 75 -0.09 -4.09 8.95
N ARG A 76 -1.40 -3.89 8.81
CA ARG A 76 -2.43 -4.53 9.63
C ARG A 76 -3.66 -4.79 8.78
N ASP A 77 -4.25 -5.97 8.91
CA ASP A 77 -5.45 -6.39 8.18
C ASP A 77 -5.30 -6.23 6.65
N GLY A 78 -4.12 -6.57 6.12
CA GLY A 78 -3.83 -6.44 4.69
C GLY A 78 -3.65 -4.99 4.20
N ARG A 79 -3.68 -3.99 5.09
CA ARG A 79 -3.53 -2.57 4.72
C ARG A 79 -2.32 -1.93 5.39
N ILE A 80 -1.65 -1.04 4.66
CA ILE A 80 -0.55 -0.24 5.18
C ILE A 80 -1.14 0.86 6.07
N LYS A 81 -0.68 0.93 7.32
CA LYS A 81 -1.08 1.93 8.30
C LYS A 81 -0.03 3.04 8.43
N LYS A 82 1.25 2.70 8.28
CA LYS A 82 2.37 3.65 8.41
C LYS A 82 3.57 3.21 7.58
N ILE A 83 4.33 4.20 7.10
CA ILE A 83 5.64 4.02 6.48
C ILE A 83 6.62 4.93 7.22
N GLN A 84 7.81 4.44 7.53
CA GLN A 84 8.91 5.24 8.10
C GLN A 84 10.25 4.85 7.50
N PRO A 85 11.29 5.70 7.60
CA PRO A 85 12.63 5.30 7.23
C PRO A 85 13.11 4.16 8.13
N HIS A 86 13.67 3.12 7.52
CA HIS A 86 14.42 2.11 8.24
C HIS A 86 15.82 2.66 8.57
N VAL A 87 16.36 2.33 9.74
CA VAL A 87 17.73 2.72 10.13
C VAL A 87 18.66 1.53 9.86
N PRO A 88 19.40 1.53 8.73
CA PRO A 88 20.36 0.47 8.45
C PRO A 88 21.62 0.61 9.31
N ALA A 89 22.46 -0.44 9.30
CA ALA A 89 23.76 -0.43 10.01
C ALA A 89 24.66 0.74 9.60
N ASP A 90 24.66 1.11 8.31
CA ASP A 90 25.30 2.34 7.85
C ASP A 90 24.31 3.51 7.91
N GLU A 91 24.33 4.22 9.03
CA GLU A 91 23.42 5.32 9.32
C GLU A 91 23.47 6.49 8.33
N ARG A 92 24.46 6.58 7.44
CA ARG A 92 24.47 7.59 6.37
C ARG A 92 23.25 7.48 5.46
N TYR A 93 22.65 6.29 5.39
CA TYR A 93 21.50 5.96 4.55
C TYR A 93 20.16 5.89 5.31
N LYS A 94 20.10 6.34 6.57
CA LYS A 94 18.87 6.29 7.41
C LYS A 94 17.76 7.27 7.01
N ARG A 95 17.96 8.08 5.97
CA ARG A 95 17.06 9.17 5.59
C ARG A 95 16.01 8.70 4.58
N GLY A 96 14.76 9.07 4.81
CA GLY A 96 13.66 8.97 3.85
C GLY A 96 12.96 10.32 3.71
N CYS A 97 12.67 10.74 2.47
CA CYS A 97 11.95 11.99 2.22
C CYS A 97 10.43 11.81 2.33
N VAL A 98 9.70 12.92 2.43
CA VAL A 98 8.23 12.93 2.54
C VAL A 98 7.51 12.21 1.40
N LEU A 99 8.11 12.16 0.21
CA LEU A 99 7.55 11.45 -0.96
C LEU A 99 7.58 9.92 -0.79
N GLY A 100 8.59 9.38 -0.10
CA GLY A 100 8.65 7.95 0.24
C GLY A 100 7.63 7.60 1.31
N LEU A 101 7.45 8.49 2.28
CA LEU A 101 6.50 8.30 3.38
C LEU A 101 5.03 8.41 2.91
N SER A 102 4.77 9.13 1.82
CA SER A 102 3.43 9.30 1.24
C SER A 102 3.04 8.21 0.23
N HIS A 103 3.82 7.13 0.09
CA HIS A 103 3.51 6.04 -0.87
C HIS A 103 2.14 5.38 -0.69
N THR A 104 1.56 5.43 0.50
CA THR A 104 0.19 4.96 0.75
C THR A 104 -0.84 5.65 -0.15
N GLN A 105 -0.63 6.93 -0.48
CA GLN A 105 -1.50 7.68 -1.38
C GLN A 105 -1.48 7.09 -2.80
N ARG A 106 -0.31 6.71 -3.29
CA ARG A 106 -0.15 6.10 -4.63
C ARG A 106 -0.68 4.67 -4.70
N ILE A 107 -0.47 3.88 -3.64
CA ILE A 107 -0.88 2.47 -3.59
C ILE A 107 -2.41 2.35 -3.57
N TYR A 108 -3.07 3.24 -2.83
CA TYR A 108 -4.52 3.26 -2.62
C TYR A 108 -5.25 4.33 -3.44
N ASP A 109 -4.59 4.90 -4.45
CA ASP A 109 -5.21 5.88 -5.33
C ASP A 109 -6.42 5.25 -6.06
N PRO A 110 -7.61 5.90 -6.05
CA PRO A 110 -8.80 5.35 -6.69
C PRO A 110 -8.67 5.20 -8.21
N THR A 111 -7.80 6.00 -8.85
CA THR A 111 -7.55 6.00 -10.30
C THR A 111 -6.43 5.05 -10.73
N ARG A 112 -5.81 4.32 -9.79
CA ARG A 112 -4.75 3.37 -10.09
C ARG A 112 -5.22 2.29 -11.08
N LEU A 113 -4.44 2.07 -12.14
CA LEU A 113 -4.64 0.97 -13.09
C LEU A 113 -4.49 -0.38 -12.38
N LYS A 114 -5.55 -1.21 -12.47
CA LYS A 114 -5.63 -2.53 -11.80
C LYS A 114 -5.46 -3.70 -12.76
N TYR A 115 -5.59 -3.46 -14.07
CA TYR A 115 -5.59 -4.50 -15.10
C TYR A 115 -4.80 -4.03 -16.32
N PRO A 116 -4.32 -4.96 -17.16
CA PRO A 116 -3.84 -4.65 -18.49
C PRO A 116 -4.95 -4.03 -19.33
N MET A 117 -4.58 -3.06 -20.16
CA MET A 117 -5.47 -2.34 -21.05
C MET A 117 -4.86 -2.30 -22.45
N LYS A 118 -5.69 -2.37 -23.48
CA LYS A 118 -5.30 -2.23 -24.89
C LYS A 118 -6.12 -1.10 -25.49
N ARG A 119 -5.52 -0.34 -26.40
CA ARG A 119 -6.27 0.62 -27.20
C ARG A 119 -7.31 -0.09 -28.06
N THR A 120 -8.53 0.43 -28.10
CA THR A 120 -9.65 -0.18 -28.85
C THR A 120 -9.43 -0.12 -30.36
N ASP A 121 -8.72 0.89 -30.83
CA ASP A 121 -8.45 1.16 -32.25
C ASP A 121 -7.11 0.57 -32.74
N TRP A 122 -6.52 -0.37 -31.99
CA TRP A 122 -5.22 -0.96 -32.32
C TRP A 122 -5.25 -2.49 -32.29
N SER A 123 -4.69 -3.12 -33.34
CA SER A 123 -4.41 -4.56 -33.40
C SER A 123 -3.07 -4.85 -34.09
N LEU A 124 -2.65 -6.12 -34.11
CA LEU A 124 -1.44 -6.55 -34.81
C LEU A 124 -1.58 -6.44 -36.33
N ASP A 125 -2.77 -6.77 -36.84
CA ASP A 125 -3.09 -6.77 -38.27
C ASP A 125 -3.43 -5.36 -38.79
N GLU A 126 -4.01 -4.52 -37.92
CA GLU A 126 -4.40 -3.14 -38.21
C GLU A 126 -3.77 -2.19 -37.17
N PRO A 127 -2.45 -1.91 -37.28
CA PRO A 127 -1.79 -1.00 -36.36
C PRO A 127 -2.19 0.45 -36.66
N ASN A 128 -2.75 1.14 -35.68
CA ASN A 128 -3.01 2.58 -35.75
C ASN A 128 -2.04 3.38 -34.84
N PRO A 129 -0.91 3.89 -35.34
CA PRO A 129 0.00 4.73 -34.55
C PRO A 129 -0.56 6.13 -34.28
N ASP A 130 -1.39 6.66 -35.18
CA ASP A 130 -1.92 8.04 -35.12
C ASP A 130 -3.03 8.20 -34.08
N GLY A 131 -3.75 7.12 -33.75
CA GLY A 131 -4.75 7.12 -32.67
C GLY A 131 -4.17 7.13 -31.24
N ARG A 132 -2.87 7.39 -31.06
CA ARG A 132 -2.27 7.60 -29.73
C ARG A 132 -2.52 9.04 -29.27
N GLY A 133 -2.91 9.23 -28.02
CA GLY A 133 -3.09 10.57 -27.47
C GLY A 133 -4.01 10.60 -26.27
N PHE A 134 -4.49 11.80 -25.94
CA PHE A 134 -5.43 12.03 -24.85
C PHE A 134 -6.81 11.39 -25.14
N ASP A 135 -7.22 11.38 -26.40
CA ASP A 135 -8.51 10.83 -26.86
C ASP A 135 -8.45 9.31 -27.14
N ALA A 136 -7.37 8.64 -26.75
CA ALA A 136 -7.22 7.21 -26.95
C ALA A 136 -8.15 6.44 -26.01
N GLU A 137 -9.02 5.63 -26.59
CA GLU A 137 -9.93 4.76 -25.85
C GLU A 137 -9.29 3.40 -25.55
N PHE A 138 -9.55 2.87 -24.35
CA PHE A 138 -8.94 1.64 -23.88
C PHE A 138 -9.97 0.61 -23.42
N GLU A 139 -9.76 -0.63 -23.82
CA GLU A 139 -10.49 -1.79 -23.31
C GLU A 139 -9.59 -2.63 -22.39
N ARG A 140 -10.22 -3.26 -21.40
CA ARG A 140 -9.53 -4.21 -20.51
C ARG A 140 -9.26 -5.51 -21.28
N ILE A 141 -8.05 -6.03 -21.13
CA ILE A 141 -7.67 -7.35 -21.65
C ILE A 141 -7.08 -8.22 -20.54
N SER A 142 -6.90 -9.53 -20.81
CA SER A 142 -6.24 -10.43 -19.88
C SER A 142 -4.72 -10.22 -19.86
N TRP A 143 -4.04 -10.74 -18.84
CA TRP A 143 -2.58 -10.72 -18.80
C TRP A 143 -1.96 -11.58 -19.91
N ASP A 144 -2.53 -12.74 -20.19
CA ASP A 144 -2.04 -13.64 -21.24
C ASP A 144 -2.19 -12.99 -22.62
N ASP A 145 -3.32 -12.33 -22.89
CA ASP A 145 -3.53 -11.59 -24.14
C ASP A 145 -2.53 -10.44 -24.26
N ALA A 146 -2.34 -9.65 -23.20
CA ALA A 146 -1.44 -8.50 -23.21
C ALA A 146 0.01 -8.91 -23.50
N LEU A 147 0.48 -9.97 -22.83
CA LEU A 147 1.84 -10.49 -23.00
C LEU A 147 2.01 -11.14 -24.37
N SER A 148 1.02 -11.90 -24.84
CA SER A 148 1.05 -12.54 -26.16
C SER A 148 1.09 -11.50 -27.28
N LEU A 149 0.26 -10.46 -27.19
CA LEU A 149 0.23 -9.34 -28.12
C LEU A 149 1.59 -8.64 -28.22
N LEU A 150 2.18 -8.29 -27.07
CA LEU A 150 3.49 -7.63 -27.00
C LEU A 150 4.60 -8.53 -27.57
N ALA A 151 4.67 -9.79 -27.12
CA ALA A 151 5.68 -10.74 -27.57
C ALA A 151 5.61 -10.97 -29.09
N SER A 152 4.40 -11.11 -29.62
CA SER A 152 4.17 -11.28 -31.07
C SER A 152 4.66 -10.06 -31.84
N LYS A 153 4.31 -8.85 -31.39
CA LYS A 153 4.77 -7.62 -32.06
C LYS A 153 6.29 -7.47 -32.01
N MET A 154 6.91 -7.72 -30.85
CA MET A 154 8.36 -7.67 -30.70
C MET A 154 9.06 -8.66 -31.63
N LYS A 155 8.53 -9.88 -31.76
CA LYS A 155 9.07 -10.89 -32.67
C LYS A 155 9.00 -10.44 -34.13
N THR A 156 7.83 -9.99 -34.59
CA THR A 156 7.66 -9.50 -35.96
C THR A 156 8.55 -8.30 -36.24
N THR A 157 8.64 -7.33 -35.32
CA THR A 157 9.54 -6.17 -35.47
C THR A 157 11.00 -6.62 -35.58
N LYS A 158 11.43 -7.58 -34.76
CA LYS A 158 12.79 -8.13 -34.83
C LYS A 158 13.07 -8.83 -36.17
N GLU A 159 12.13 -9.62 -36.67
CA GLU A 159 12.25 -10.31 -37.96
C GLU A 159 12.34 -9.33 -39.13
N GLN A 160 11.59 -8.23 -39.07
CA GLN A 160 11.53 -7.22 -40.14
C GLN A 160 12.68 -6.21 -40.10
N HIS A 161 13.18 -5.87 -38.91
CA HIS A 161 14.08 -4.72 -38.73
C HIS A 161 15.36 -5.01 -37.94
N GLY A 162 15.56 -6.24 -37.46
CA GLY A 162 16.65 -6.58 -36.56
C GLY A 162 16.33 -6.31 -35.08
N ALA A 163 17.22 -6.76 -34.20
CA ALA A 163 17.07 -6.67 -32.75
C ALA A 163 17.52 -5.33 -32.19
#